data_AF-A0A0D6LX36-F1
#
_entry.id   AF-A0A0D6LX36-F1
#
_cell.length_a   1.000
_cell.length_b   1.000
_cell.length_c   1.000
_cell.angle_alpha   90.00
_cell.angle_beta   90.00
_cell.angle_gamma   90.00
#
_symmetry.space_group_name_H-M   'P 1'
#
loop_
_entity.id
_entity.type
_entity.pdbx_description
1 polymer ?
#
loop_
_entity_poly.entity_id
_entity_poly.type
_entity_poly.pdbx_seq_one_letter_code
_entity_poly.pdbx_strand_id
1 'polypeptide(L)'
;MCKHTEICIAKERVCDGKWDCYDGSDEDLRGICVGNFSCAQDEFRCDSMTCIPDYLVCDGRADCEDRSDEKWTVCRAFLFLVVLLKDIH
;
A
#
# COMPACT_ATOMS: atom_id res chain seq x y z
N MET A 1 -5.20 -2.97 -19.40
CA MET A 1 -6.36 -3.58 -20.09
C MET A 1 -6.90 -4.64 -19.15
N CYS A 2 -8.20 -4.62 -18.87
CA CYS A 2 -8.82 -5.66 -18.07
C CYS A 2 -8.79 -7.01 -18.82
N LYS A 3 -8.55 -8.13 -18.14
CA LYS A 3 -8.34 -9.44 -18.79
C LYS A 3 -9.61 -9.99 -19.44
N HIS A 4 -10.78 -9.80 -18.81
CA HIS A 4 -12.06 -10.32 -19.32
C HIS A 4 -12.95 -9.30 -20.02
N THR A 5 -12.49 -8.06 -20.20
CA THR A 5 -13.28 -7.02 -20.86
C THR A 5 -12.39 -6.20 -21.78
N GLU A 6 -12.97 -5.58 -22.81
CA GLU A 6 -12.25 -4.63 -23.68
C GLU A 6 -12.09 -3.24 -23.03
N ILE A 7 -12.14 -3.17 -21.69
CA ILE A 7 -12.00 -1.92 -20.94
C ILE A 7 -10.52 -1.60 -20.79
N CYS A 8 -10.15 -0.43 -21.32
CA CYS A 8 -8.88 0.21 -21.07
C CYS A 8 -9.00 1.10 -19.83
N ILE A 9 -8.15 0.86 -18.84
CA ILE A 9 -7.91 1.79 -17.73
C ILE A 9 -6.56 2.47 -17.92
N ALA A 10 -6.36 3.61 -17.26
CA ALA A 10 -5.10 4.32 -17.27
C ALA A 10 -4.00 3.49 -16.59
N LYS A 11 -2.73 3.69 -16.96
CA LYS A 11 -1.63 2.82 -16.48
C LYS A 11 -1.37 3.00 -14.98
N GLU A 12 -1.60 4.20 -14.48
CA GLU A 12 -1.54 4.58 -13.08
C GLU A 12 -2.64 3.94 -12.22
N ARG A 13 -3.64 3.32 -12.85
CA ARG A 13 -4.73 2.58 -12.22
C ARG A 13 -4.50 1.07 -12.21
N VAL A 14 -3.29 0.65 -12.59
CA VAL A 14 -2.89 -0.75 -12.55
C VAL A 14 -2.05 -0.93 -11.30
N CYS A 15 -2.46 -1.84 -10.43
CA CYS A 15 -1.81 -2.11 -9.14
C CYS A 15 -1.87 -0.90 -8.19
N ASP A 16 -2.98 -0.16 -8.22
CA ASP A 16 -3.20 1.03 -7.40
C ASP A 16 -4.03 0.72 -6.13
N GLY A 17 -4.31 -0.55 -5.89
CA GLY A 17 -5.07 -1.03 -4.74
C GLY A 17 -6.59 -0.90 -4.89
N LYS A 18 -7.10 -0.49 -6.06
CA LYS A 18 -8.53 -0.38 -6.35
C LYS A 18 -8.91 -1.33 -7.48
N TRP A 19 -10.10 -1.91 -7.39
CA TRP A 19 -10.65 -2.73 -8.47
C TRP A 19 -11.29 -1.82 -9.51
N ASP A 20 -10.50 -1.29 -10.42
CA ASP A 20 -10.97 -0.52 -11.57
C ASP A 20 -11.43 -1.43 -12.70
N CYS A 21 -10.89 -2.64 -12.79
CA CYS A 21 -11.50 -3.71 -13.57
C CYS A 21 -12.54 -4.48 -12.75
N TYR A 22 -13.69 -4.76 -13.36
CA TYR A 22 -14.74 -5.59 -12.75
C TYR A 22 -14.23 -6.99 -12.35
N ASP A 23 -13.27 -7.54 -13.08
CA ASP A 23 -12.65 -8.82 -12.81
C ASP A 23 -11.42 -8.74 -11.89
N GLY A 24 -11.09 -7.54 -11.37
CA GLY A 24 -9.93 -7.28 -10.49
C GLY A 24 -8.59 -7.59 -11.14
N SER A 25 -8.54 -7.67 -12.47
CA SER A 25 -7.36 -8.12 -13.22
C SER A 25 -6.25 -7.08 -13.31
N ASP A 26 -6.60 -5.81 -13.11
CA ASP A 26 -5.69 -4.69 -12.84
C ASP A 26 -4.96 -4.83 -11.52
N GLU A 27 -5.54 -5.56 -10.56
CA GLU A 27 -4.97 -5.87 -9.24
C GLU A 27 -4.51 -7.34 -9.13
N ASP A 28 -4.29 -8.02 -10.27
CA ASP A 28 -3.84 -9.41 -10.29
C ASP A 28 -2.39 -9.56 -9.79
N LEU A 29 -2.28 -9.87 -8.50
CA LEU A 29 -1.01 -10.08 -7.78
C LEU A 29 -0.20 -11.29 -8.27
N ARG A 30 -0.81 -12.20 -9.04
CA ARG A 30 -0.12 -13.32 -9.69
C ARG A 30 0.27 -13.05 -11.14
N GLY A 31 -0.07 -11.86 -11.65
CA GLY A 31 0.16 -11.46 -13.01
C GLY A 31 0.75 -10.06 -13.11
N ILE A 32 -0.08 -9.08 -13.44
CA ILE A 32 0.38 -7.75 -13.87
C ILE A 32 1.04 -6.95 -12.74
N CYS A 33 0.72 -7.26 -11.49
CA CYS A 33 1.26 -6.58 -10.30
C CYS A 33 2.49 -7.23 -9.68
N VAL A 34 3.01 -8.32 -10.27
CA VAL A 34 4.20 -9.00 -9.75
C VAL A 34 5.40 -8.03 -9.78
N GLY A 35 5.81 -7.58 -8.60
CA GLY A 35 6.92 -6.62 -8.42
C GLY A 35 6.56 -5.14 -8.65
N ASN A 36 5.29 -4.80 -8.90
CA ASN A 36 4.82 -3.43 -9.15
C ASN A 36 3.64 -3.00 -8.24
N PHE A 37 3.45 -3.66 -7.10
CA PHE A 37 2.49 -3.19 -6.10
C PHE A 37 3.12 -2.05 -5.27
N SER A 38 2.70 -0.83 -5.55
CA SER A 38 3.07 0.38 -4.80
C SER A 38 1.81 1.02 -4.26
N CYS A 39 1.76 1.26 -2.96
CA CYS A 39 0.66 2.03 -2.36
C CYS A 39 0.72 3.49 -2.82
N ALA A 40 -0.34 4.25 -2.58
CA ALA A 40 -0.32 5.68 -2.85
C ALA A 40 0.83 6.38 -2.08
N GLN A 41 1.18 7.60 -2.51
CA GLN A 41 2.31 8.34 -1.93
C GLN A 41 2.19 8.55 -0.40
N ASP A 42 0.97 8.63 0.12
CA ASP A 42 0.66 8.84 1.54
C ASP A 42 0.16 7.55 2.24
N GLU A 43 0.50 6.40 1.68
CA GLU A 43 0.13 5.09 2.20
C GLU A 43 1.35 4.21 2.47
N PHE A 44 1.26 3.44 3.55
CA PHE A 44 2.21 2.41 3.90
C PHE A 44 1.75 1.06 3.37
N ARG A 45 2.70 0.33 2.78
CA ARG A 45 2.49 -1.04 2.31
C ARG A 45 2.78 -2.04 3.42
N CYS A 46 1.74 -2.73 3.87
CA CYS A 46 1.86 -3.90 4.72
C CYS A 46 2.62 -5.04 4.03
N ASP A 47 3.28 -5.92 4.80
CA ASP A 47 3.88 -7.14 4.23
C ASP A 47 2.79 -8.09 3.69
N SER A 48 1.55 -8.00 4.23
CA SER A 48 0.35 -8.63 3.66
C SER A 48 -0.11 -8.06 2.32
N MET A 49 0.61 -7.08 1.76
CA MET A 49 0.30 -6.40 0.50
C MET A 49 -1.01 -5.62 0.54
N THR A 50 -1.46 -5.20 1.72
CA THR A 50 -2.50 -4.17 1.89
C THR A 50 -1.87 -2.80 2.06
N CYS A 51 -2.59 -1.76 1.66
CA CYS A 51 -2.19 -0.38 1.88
C CYS A 51 -3.01 0.18 3.02
N ILE A 52 -2.34 0.86 3.95
CA ILE A 52 -2.97 1.65 5.01
C ILE A 52 -2.44 3.09 4.91
N PRO A 53 -3.20 4.09 5.37
CA PRO A 53 -2.67 5.44 5.49
C PRO A 53 -1.37 5.50 6.33
N ASP A 54 -0.42 6.32 5.91
CA ASP A 54 0.88 6.46 6.57
C ASP A 54 0.79 6.87 8.06
N TYR A 55 -0.24 7.65 8.43
CA TYR A 55 -0.50 8.10 9.80
C TYR A 55 -0.97 6.98 10.75
N LEU A 56 -1.33 5.81 10.22
CA LEU A 56 -1.67 4.63 11.02
C LEU A 56 -0.44 3.77 11.33
N VAL A 57 0.72 4.07 10.74
CA VAL A 57 1.94 3.33 11.04
C VAL A 57 2.44 3.71 12.43
N CYS A 58 2.58 2.72 13.32
CA CYS A 58 3.11 2.89 14.67
C CYS A 58 2.23 3.76 15.57
N ASP A 59 0.92 3.71 15.37
CA ASP A 59 -0.07 4.38 16.21
C ASP A 59 -0.45 3.53 17.45
N GLY A 60 0.08 2.30 17.55
CA GLY A 60 -0.16 1.38 18.66
C GLY A 60 -1.28 0.37 18.41
N ARG A 61 -1.87 0.35 17.20
CA ARG A 61 -2.88 -0.64 16.81
C ARG A 61 -2.43 -1.41 15.57
N ALA A 62 -2.91 -2.64 15.43
CA ALA A 62 -2.70 -3.40 14.21
C ALA A 62 -3.76 -3.00 13.16
N ASP A 63 -3.35 -2.23 12.16
CA ASP A 63 -4.15 -1.91 10.97
C ASP A 63 -3.76 -2.76 9.77
N CYS A 64 -2.52 -3.24 9.70
CA CYS A 64 -2.17 -4.35 8.81
C CYS A 64 -2.67 -5.69 9.37
N GLU A 65 -3.17 -6.58 8.48
CA GLU A 65 -3.56 -7.94 8.86
C GLU A 65 -2.38 -8.74 9.47
N ASP A 66 -1.17 -8.50 8.96
CA ASP A 66 0.06 -9.12 9.46
C ASP A 66 0.77 -8.32 10.56
N ARG A 67 0.20 -7.20 11.00
CA ARG A 67 0.78 -6.24 11.97
C ARG A 67 2.15 -5.67 11.55
N SER A 68 2.41 -5.59 10.25
CA SER A 68 3.69 -5.06 9.74
C SER A 68 3.91 -3.59 10.08
N ASP A 69 2.84 -2.82 10.13
CA ASP A 69 2.76 -1.43 10.60
C ASP A 69 3.30 -1.25 12.03
N GLU A 70 3.15 -2.24 12.90
CA GLU A 70 3.57 -2.18 14.31
C GLU A 70 4.90 -2.91 14.58
N LYS A 71 5.61 -3.38 13.54
CA LYS A 71 6.90 -4.06 13.71
C LYS A 71 7.96 -3.07 14.20
N TRP A 72 8.77 -3.47 15.18
CA TRP A 72 9.87 -2.63 15.71
C TRP A 72 10.80 -2.08 14.63
N THR A 73 11.10 -2.86 13.59
CA THR A 73 11.95 -2.41 12.48
C THR A 73 11.29 -1.31 11.64
N VAL A 74 9.97 -1.40 11.45
CA VAL A 74 9.16 -0.39 10.76
C VAL A 74 9.02 0.85 11.64
N CYS A 75 8.61 0.69 12.90
CA CYS A 75 8.46 1.80 13.82
C CYS A 75 9.74 2.52 14.13
N ARG A 76 10.86 1.81 14.21
CA ARG A 76 12.17 2.46 14.31
C ARG A 76 12.46 3.27 13.05
N ALA A 77 12.20 2.77 11.84
CA ALA A 77 12.41 3.57 10.63
C ALA A 77 11.48 4.79 10.56
N PHE A 78 10.21 4.62 10.96
CA PHE A 78 9.19 5.67 10.96
C PHE A 78 9.46 6.75 12.01
N LEU A 79 9.79 6.34 13.25
CA LEU A 79 10.11 7.25 14.36
C LEU A 79 11.40 8.03 14.09
N PHE A 80 12.37 7.45 13.39
CA PHE A 80 13.57 8.18 12.95
C PHE A 80 13.22 9.27 11.91
N LEU A 81 12.19 9.08 11.07
CA LEU A 81 11.74 10.10 10.12
C LEU A 81 10.90 11.20 10.81
N VAL A 82 10.06 10.83 11.77
CA VAL A 82 9.23 11.77 12.54
C VAL A 82 10.08 12.65 13.48
N VAL A 83 11.07 12.07 14.18
CA VAL A 83 11.97 12.81 15.09
C VAL A 83 12.97 13.70 14.33
N LEU A 84 13.25 13.41 13.05
CA LEU A 84 14.18 14.20 12.23
C LEU A 84 13.51 15.20 11.28
N LEU A 85 12.21 15.11 11.00
CA LEU A 85 11.53 15.97 10.01
C LEU A 85 10.19 16.59 10.45
N LYS A 86 9.67 16.29 11.65
CA LYS A 86 8.48 16.96 12.19
C LYS A 86 8.73 17.37 13.63
N ASP A 87 9.31 18.56 13.78
CA ASP A 87 9.39 19.30 15.03
C ASP A 87 8.04 19.31 15.77
N ILE A 88 8.13 19.06 17.09
CA ILE A 88 7.31 19.61 18.17
C ILE A 88 5.97 20.30 17.77
N HIS A 89 4.86 19.72 18.22
CA HIS A 89 3.81 20.46 18.93
C HIS A 89 3.05 19.53 19.88
#